data_AF-A0A7S1IMQ1-F1
#
_entry.id   AF-A0A7S1IMQ1-F1
#
_cell.length_a   1.000
_cell.length_b   1.000
_cell.length_c   1.000
_cell.angle_alpha   90.00
_cell.angle_beta   90.00
_cell.angle_gamma   90.00
#
_symmetry.space_group_name_H-M   'P 1'
#
loop_
_entity.id
_entity.type
_entity.pdbx_description
1 polymer ?
#
loop_
_entity_poly.entity_id
_entity_poly.type
_entity_poly.pdbx_seq_one_letter_code
_entity_poly.pdbx_strand_id
1 'polypeptide(L)'
;MEQGLANSEGLVQSVYHLLWKKADPQHSEGKTDPLYRFTFQIPDTILFTRSGHQWWYFTTTMAHADPVYNNTVRKKRSIHLNKDAMFKGLLRSCRSKSGLVAVWYSSDCSEPAGVRSTYLDPCALGEFLVSSEEREGALQVFTDPKAGSDGYVHHSMIQSVWHQPGVCLVEKRENQHVLSNTYRPLEERTQTFEGYEHARRVPMHSGGATAAVKEASDALVKHIFCVSGKQVQTITLHWKVDGKNRLQFLFCSQLQLQDRFGVSQAMSACLGATEEAVPPTPHSSTSQALSSRSKRAPKAKAWQIDVLRADFRAWQQRCPQPAGPSTVPPDPDCTRSTARGPSHSESMALSEEDRSRTV
;
A
#
# COMPACT_ATOMS: atom_id res chain seq x y z
N MET A 1 13.39 13.03 -14.75
CA MET A 1 13.55 12.07 -13.65
C MET A 1 14.07 10.77 -14.22
N GLU A 2 15.31 10.81 -14.69
CA GLU A 2 16.11 9.62 -14.95
C GLU A 2 17.01 9.42 -13.73
N GLN A 3 16.40 9.27 -12.55
CA GLN A 3 17.16 8.67 -11.46
C GLN A 3 17.36 7.22 -11.85
N GLY A 4 18.62 6.81 -12.01
CA GLY A 4 18.98 5.45 -12.36
C GLY A 4 18.19 4.48 -11.49
N LEU A 5 17.50 3.54 -12.13
CA LEU A 5 16.73 2.50 -11.45
C LEU A 5 17.74 1.63 -10.68
N ALA A 6 17.91 1.95 -9.39
CA ALA A 6 18.84 1.32 -8.48
C ALA A 6 18.10 0.43 -7.48
N ASN A 7 18.84 -0.45 -6.83
CA ASN A 7 18.32 -1.27 -5.73
C ASN A 7 17.80 -0.35 -4.63
N SER A 8 16.57 -0.60 -4.18
CA SER A 8 15.89 0.26 -3.22
C SER A 8 15.14 -0.58 -2.18
N GLU A 9 15.22 -0.11 -0.94
CA GLU A 9 14.54 -0.65 0.24
C GLU A 9 13.75 0.49 0.90
N GLY A 10 12.65 0.13 1.58
CA GLY A 10 11.63 1.09 2.03
C GLY A 10 10.70 1.49 0.89
N LEU A 11 10.07 2.66 0.96
CA LEU A 11 9.02 3.03 0.00
C LEU A 11 9.61 3.29 -1.40
N VAL A 12 9.45 2.32 -2.31
CA VAL A 12 9.93 2.40 -3.70
C VAL A 12 8.95 3.17 -4.57
N GLN A 13 9.02 4.50 -4.54
CA GLN A 13 8.13 5.38 -5.31
C GLN A 13 8.29 5.28 -6.83
N SER A 14 9.47 4.86 -7.32
CA SER A 14 9.75 4.73 -8.76
C SER A 14 8.84 3.69 -9.43
N VAL A 15 8.31 2.71 -8.69
CA VAL A 15 7.41 1.67 -9.21
C VAL A 15 6.17 2.25 -9.87
N TYR A 16 5.60 3.33 -9.34
CA TYR A 16 4.42 3.99 -9.92
C TYR A 16 4.73 4.63 -11.28
N HIS A 17 5.95 5.14 -11.45
CA HIS A 17 6.38 5.66 -12.72
C HIS A 17 6.58 4.54 -13.74
N LEU A 18 7.16 3.42 -13.33
CA LEU A 18 7.31 2.22 -14.17
C LEU A 18 5.94 1.68 -14.60
N LEU A 19 4.98 1.59 -13.68
CA LEU A 19 3.59 1.16 -13.95
C LEU A 19 2.90 2.03 -15.01
N TRP A 20 3.20 3.33 -15.04
CA TRP A 20 2.64 4.26 -16.03
C TRP A 20 3.39 4.26 -17.37
N LYS A 21 4.70 4.04 -17.36
CA LYS A 21 5.54 4.08 -18.56
C LYS A 21 5.16 2.92 -19.49
N LYS A 22 4.97 3.23 -20.77
CA LYS A 22 4.65 2.23 -21.80
C LYS A 22 5.91 1.41 -22.13
N ALA A 23 5.72 0.13 -22.42
CA ALA A 23 6.80 -0.73 -22.89
C ALA A 23 7.34 -0.20 -24.23
N ASP A 24 8.66 -0.24 -24.37
CA ASP A 24 9.30 0.07 -25.65
C ASP A 24 9.04 -1.09 -26.63
N PRO A 25 8.54 -0.83 -27.85
CA PRO A 25 8.34 -1.85 -28.87
C PRO A 25 9.59 -2.71 -29.13
N GLN A 26 10.79 -2.19 -28.93
CA GLN A 26 12.05 -2.92 -29.15
C GLN A 26 12.27 -4.05 -28.13
N HIS A 27 11.71 -3.94 -26.92
CA HIS A 27 11.87 -4.92 -25.84
C HIS A 27 10.65 -5.83 -25.68
N SER A 28 9.57 -5.57 -26.42
CA SER A 28 8.47 -6.50 -26.60
C SER A 28 8.81 -7.49 -27.70
N GLU A 29 8.90 -8.79 -27.38
CA GLU A 29 9.05 -9.87 -28.35
C GLU A 29 7.81 -9.98 -29.27
N GLY A 30 7.69 -9.07 -30.23
CA GLY A 30 6.88 -9.17 -31.44
C GLY A 30 5.35 -9.24 -31.30
N LYS A 31 4.76 -9.21 -30.10
CA LYS A 31 3.30 -9.48 -29.96
C LYS A 31 2.57 -8.87 -28.76
N THR A 32 3.15 -7.95 -28.00
CA THR A 32 2.43 -7.36 -26.86
C THR A 32 1.75 -6.06 -27.25
N ASP A 33 0.42 -6.05 -27.08
CA ASP A 33 -0.44 -4.87 -27.07
C ASP A 33 0.29 -3.71 -26.33
N PRO A 34 0.41 -2.50 -26.90
CA PRO A 34 1.15 -1.37 -26.30
C PRO A 34 0.63 -0.87 -24.93
N LEU A 35 -0.39 -1.55 -24.39
CA LEU A 35 -0.98 -1.34 -23.09
C LEU A 35 -0.88 -2.66 -22.30
N TYR A 36 0.17 -2.81 -21.49
CA TYR A 36 0.18 -3.84 -20.46
C TYR A 36 -1.05 -3.64 -19.57
N ARG A 37 -1.94 -4.65 -19.57
CA ARG A 37 -3.15 -4.64 -18.74
C ARG A 37 -2.84 -5.36 -17.45
N PHE A 38 -2.93 -4.65 -16.35
CA PHE A 38 -2.81 -5.24 -15.03
C PHE A 38 -4.16 -5.80 -14.59
N THR A 39 -4.12 -6.97 -13.95
CA THR A 39 -5.28 -7.58 -13.29
C THR A 39 -5.65 -6.86 -11.99
N PHE A 40 -4.79 -5.94 -11.53
CA PHE A 40 -4.98 -5.11 -10.35
C PHE A 40 -5.22 -3.64 -10.70
N GLN A 41 -5.68 -2.89 -9.70
CA GLN A 41 -5.90 -1.45 -9.77
C GLN A 41 -4.96 -0.72 -8.80
N ILE A 42 -4.74 0.57 -9.04
CA ILE A 42 -4.01 1.45 -8.13
C ILE A 42 -5.02 2.48 -7.62
N PRO A 43 -5.22 2.58 -6.30
CA PRO A 43 -5.99 3.68 -5.73
C PRO A 43 -5.35 5.02 -6.09
N ASP A 44 -6.14 6.09 -6.06
CA ASP A 44 -5.64 7.44 -6.28
C ASP A 44 -4.46 7.72 -5.33
N THR A 45 -3.26 7.84 -5.90
CA THR A 45 -1.99 7.93 -5.18
C THR A 45 -1.22 9.16 -5.62
N ILE A 46 -0.88 10.02 -4.66
CA ILE A 46 -0.11 11.24 -4.84
C ILE A 46 1.28 11.03 -4.24
N LEU A 47 2.30 11.07 -5.09
CA LEU A 47 3.68 10.96 -4.66
C LEU A 47 4.21 12.34 -4.30
N PHE A 48 4.84 12.45 -3.14
CA PHE A 48 5.54 13.62 -2.67
C PHE A 48 7.04 13.31 -2.70
N THR A 49 7.77 14.11 -3.48
CA THR A 49 9.22 13.98 -3.61
C THR A 49 9.92 15.10 -2.88
N ARG A 50 11.18 14.89 -2.48
CA ARG A 50 12.02 15.93 -1.85
C ARG A 50 12.15 17.20 -2.69
N SER A 51 12.04 17.07 -4.01
CA SER A 51 12.08 18.22 -4.93
C SER A 51 10.82 19.10 -4.90
N GLY A 52 9.81 18.75 -4.10
CA GLY A 52 8.51 19.42 -4.09
C GLY A 52 7.62 19.06 -5.28
N HIS A 53 8.09 18.24 -6.23
CA HIS A 53 7.27 17.73 -7.31
C HIS A 53 6.28 16.69 -6.81
N GLN A 54 5.04 16.83 -7.29
CA GLN A 54 3.95 15.90 -6.98
C GLN A 54 3.44 15.25 -8.27
N TRP A 55 3.17 13.94 -8.20
CA TRP A 55 2.46 13.23 -9.28
C TRP A 55 1.30 12.45 -8.72
N TRP A 56 0.17 12.51 -9.42
CA TRP A 56 -1.01 11.76 -9.06
C TRP A 56 -1.20 10.61 -10.06
N TYR A 57 -1.04 9.39 -9.58
CA TYR A 57 -1.31 8.15 -10.29
C TYR A 57 -2.66 7.59 -9.88
N PHE A 58 -3.44 7.09 -10.84
CA PHE A 58 -4.73 6.47 -10.57
C PHE A 58 -5.08 5.50 -11.70
N THR A 59 -5.84 4.48 -11.37
CA THR A 59 -6.41 3.57 -12.37
C THR A 59 -7.77 4.07 -12.83
N THR A 60 -8.00 4.11 -14.14
CA THR A 60 -9.30 4.49 -14.67
C THR A 60 -10.24 3.29 -14.72
N THR A 61 -11.30 3.31 -13.92
CA THR A 61 -12.45 2.41 -14.08
C THR A 61 -13.49 3.09 -14.97
N MET A 62 -13.43 2.86 -16.28
CA MET A 62 -14.52 3.27 -17.16
C MET A 62 -15.56 2.15 -17.21
N ALA A 63 -16.70 2.35 -16.56
CA ALA A 63 -17.79 1.38 -16.54
C ALA A 63 -18.52 1.24 -17.91
N HIS A 64 -18.33 2.21 -18.82
CA HIS A 64 -19.03 2.29 -20.11
C HIS A 64 -18.10 2.42 -21.32
N ALA A 65 -16.78 2.46 -21.13
CA ALA A 65 -15.85 2.51 -22.25
C ALA A 65 -15.33 1.12 -22.58
N ASP A 66 -14.92 0.97 -23.83
CA ASP A 66 -14.30 -0.20 -24.42
C ASP A 66 -13.45 -1.00 -23.40
N PRO A 67 -13.70 -2.32 -23.21
CA PRO A 67 -12.96 -3.17 -22.26
C PRO A 67 -11.44 -3.11 -22.44
N VAL A 68 -10.97 -2.62 -23.59
CA VAL A 68 -9.56 -2.31 -23.87
C VAL A 68 -8.94 -1.31 -22.88
N TYR A 69 -9.69 -0.32 -22.37
CA TYR A 69 -9.14 0.74 -21.50
C TYR A 69 -9.27 0.49 -20.00
N ASN A 70 -9.91 -0.61 -19.61
CA ASN A 70 -10.10 -0.96 -18.21
C ASN A 70 -8.76 -1.27 -17.54
N ASN A 71 -8.57 -0.81 -16.31
CA ASN A 71 -7.35 -0.98 -15.52
C ASN A 71 -6.07 -0.29 -16.04
N THR A 72 -6.19 0.70 -16.94
CA THR A 72 -5.03 1.48 -17.37
C THR A 72 -4.58 2.50 -16.31
N VAL A 73 -3.28 2.55 -16.03
CA VAL A 73 -2.68 3.51 -15.09
C VAL A 73 -2.51 4.86 -15.79
N ARG A 74 -3.07 5.91 -15.18
CA ARG A 74 -2.95 7.30 -15.66
C ARG A 74 -2.14 8.14 -14.69
N LYS A 75 -1.55 9.20 -15.22
CA LYS A 75 -0.76 10.18 -14.47
C LYS A 75 -1.28 11.59 -14.71
N LYS A 76 -1.58 12.32 -13.63
CA LYS A 76 -1.88 13.76 -13.64
C LYS A 76 -0.65 14.55 -13.16
N ARG A 77 -0.35 15.65 -13.86
CA ARG A 77 0.86 16.47 -13.63
C ARG A 77 0.71 17.41 -12.43
N SER A 78 1.85 17.76 -11.82
CA SER A 78 1.99 18.61 -10.62
C SER A 78 1.31 19.97 -10.72
N ILE A 79 1.27 20.59 -11.91
CA ILE A 79 0.70 21.93 -12.11
C ILE A 79 -0.78 21.99 -11.73
N HIS A 80 -1.48 20.85 -11.77
CA HIS A 80 -2.90 20.75 -11.43
C HIS A 80 -3.14 20.17 -10.02
N LEU A 81 -2.11 20.14 -9.17
CA LEU A 81 -2.14 19.62 -7.81
C LEU A 81 -1.98 20.77 -6.81
N ASN A 82 -3.03 21.56 -6.61
CA ASN A 82 -3.12 22.41 -5.43
C ASN A 82 -3.70 21.61 -4.26
N LYS A 83 -3.47 22.07 -3.02
CA LYS A 83 -3.90 21.37 -1.79
C LYS A 83 -5.40 21.09 -1.79
N ASP A 84 -6.21 22.05 -2.22
CA ASP A 84 -7.67 21.91 -2.29
C ASP A 84 -8.12 20.86 -3.30
N ALA A 85 -7.49 20.79 -4.48
CA ALA A 85 -7.80 19.79 -5.50
C ALA A 85 -7.35 18.39 -5.07
N MET A 86 -6.24 18.28 -4.34
CA MET A 86 -5.84 17.02 -3.72
C MET A 86 -6.88 16.57 -2.70
N PHE A 87 -7.24 17.45 -1.76
CA PHE A 87 -8.24 17.17 -0.72
C PHE A 87 -9.58 16.73 -1.33
N LYS A 88 -10.13 17.55 -2.23
CA LYS A 88 -11.43 17.28 -2.88
C LYS A 88 -11.38 16.05 -3.76
N GLY A 89 -10.30 15.81 -4.50
CA GLY A 89 -10.20 14.65 -5.35
C GLY A 89 -10.03 13.35 -4.57
N LEU A 90 -9.23 13.33 -3.50
CA LEU A 90 -9.11 12.16 -2.61
C LEU A 90 -10.46 11.86 -1.91
N LEU A 91 -11.15 12.86 -1.38
CA LEU A 91 -12.49 12.70 -0.80
C LEU A 91 -13.52 12.19 -1.82
N ARG A 92 -13.48 12.71 -3.05
CA ARG A 92 -14.38 12.27 -4.12
C ARG A 92 -14.11 10.84 -4.56
N SER A 93 -12.85 10.38 -4.52
CA SER A 93 -12.47 9.02 -4.88
C SER A 93 -12.70 8.04 -3.73
N CYS A 94 -12.66 8.51 -2.48
CA CYS A 94 -12.96 7.69 -1.32
C CYS A 94 -14.44 7.27 -1.28
N ARG A 95 -14.67 5.98 -1.04
CA ARG A 95 -16.00 5.36 -0.81
C ARG A 95 -16.02 4.57 0.49
N SER A 96 -15.11 4.91 1.39
CA SER A 96 -14.89 4.18 2.63
C SER A 96 -16.06 4.35 3.60
N LYS A 97 -16.51 3.24 4.19
CA LYS A 97 -17.48 3.18 5.27
C LYS A 97 -16.81 3.28 6.65
N SER A 98 -15.50 3.05 6.73
CA SER A 98 -14.74 3.09 7.99
C SER A 98 -14.43 4.51 8.48
N GLY A 99 -14.77 5.54 7.69
CA GLY A 99 -14.47 6.94 8.00
C GLY A 99 -13.07 7.37 7.58
N LEU A 100 -12.22 6.43 7.16
CA LEU A 100 -10.88 6.70 6.66
C LEU A 100 -10.89 7.14 5.21
N VAL A 101 -10.10 8.15 4.87
CA VAL A 101 -10.05 8.73 3.52
C VAL A 101 -8.75 8.41 2.82
N ALA A 102 -7.64 8.47 3.54
CA ALA A 102 -6.33 8.31 2.96
C ALA A 102 -5.37 7.56 3.88
N VAL A 103 -4.28 7.08 3.30
CA VAL A 103 -3.11 6.51 3.97
C VAL A 103 -1.89 7.25 3.48
N TRP A 104 -1.05 7.67 4.41
CA TRP A 104 0.27 8.21 4.14
C TRP A 104 1.31 7.11 4.35
N TYR A 105 2.07 6.79 3.31
CA TYR A 105 3.22 5.90 3.39
C TYR A 105 4.50 6.73 3.39
N SER A 106 5.38 6.49 4.37
CA SER A 106 6.72 7.06 4.44
C SER A 106 7.75 5.96 4.67
N SER A 107 8.95 6.13 4.14
CA SER A 107 10.06 5.24 4.48
C SER A 107 10.44 5.42 5.96
N ASP A 108 10.58 4.30 6.67
CA ASP A 108 10.99 4.29 8.07
C ASP A 108 11.86 3.07 8.35
N CYS A 109 13.14 3.31 8.68
CA CYS A 109 14.11 2.26 8.95
C CYS A 109 13.83 1.46 10.24
N SER A 110 12.94 1.94 11.11
CA SER A 110 12.54 1.22 12.32
C SER A 110 11.51 0.12 12.04
N GLU A 111 10.80 0.19 10.92
CA GLU A 111 9.78 -0.79 10.54
C GLU A 111 10.43 -1.98 9.83
N PRO A 112 9.98 -3.23 10.09
CA PRO A 112 10.52 -4.42 9.42
C PRO A 112 10.41 -4.38 7.89
N ALA A 113 9.36 -3.74 7.38
CA ALA A 113 9.13 -3.55 5.95
C ALA A 113 9.77 -2.26 5.40
N GLY A 114 10.44 -1.47 6.25
CA GLY A 114 11.03 -0.18 5.87
C GLY A 114 10.00 0.92 5.52
N VAL A 115 8.70 0.68 5.78
CA VAL A 115 7.60 1.57 5.43
C VAL A 115 6.64 1.70 6.61
N ARG A 116 6.32 2.94 6.99
CA ARG A 116 5.29 3.29 7.98
C ARG A 116 4.04 3.81 7.27
N SER A 117 2.88 3.28 7.65
CA SER A 117 1.56 3.75 7.21
C SER A 117 0.89 4.58 8.29
N THR A 118 0.42 5.76 7.93
CA THR A 118 -0.40 6.63 8.80
C THR A 118 -1.76 6.82 8.18
N TYR A 119 -2.80 6.39 8.89
CA TYR A 119 -4.18 6.43 8.39
C TYR A 119 -4.82 7.76 8.73
N LEU A 120 -5.53 8.34 7.77
CA LEU A 120 -6.05 9.71 7.84
C LEU A 120 -7.56 9.70 7.64
N ASP A 121 -8.27 10.25 8.62
CA ASP A 121 -9.65 10.70 8.46
C ASP A 121 -9.70 12.03 7.66
N PRO A 122 -10.89 12.57 7.33
CA PRO A 122 -10.98 13.83 6.58
C PRO A 122 -10.33 15.02 7.28
N CYS A 123 -10.39 15.10 8.61
CA CYS A 123 -9.80 16.19 9.38
C CYS A 123 -8.28 16.10 9.34
N ALA A 124 -7.74 14.93 9.69
CA ALA A 124 -6.32 14.62 9.67
C ALA A 124 -5.73 14.81 8.27
N LEU A 125 -6.47 14.48 7.20
CA LEU A 125 -6.07 14.75 5.83
C LEU A 125 -5.96 16.25 5.54
N GLY A 126 -6.92 17.05 6.01
CA GLY A 126 -6.89 18.51 5.84
C GLY A 126 -5.67 19.12 6.52
N GLU A 127 -5.42 18.72 7.77
CA GLU A 127 -4.26 19.15 8.55
C GLU A 127 -2.94 18.68 7.92
N PHE A 128 -2.90 17.42 7.46
CA PHE A 128 -1.76 16.84 6.74
C PHE A 128 -1.40 17.68 5.51
N LEU A 129 -2.38 18.03 4.68
CA LEU A 129 -2.14 18.80 3.46
C LEU A 129 -1.75 20.25 3.74
N VAL A 130 -2.27 20.86 4.81
CA VAL A 130 -1.91 22.24 5.20
C VAL A 130 -0.50 22.30 5.77
N SER A 131 -0.08 21.28 6.52
CA SER A 131 1.26 21.22 7.12
C SER A 131 2.34 21.56 6.07
N SER A 132 3.27 22.42 6.44
CA SER A 132 4.33 22.93 5.53
C SER A 132 5.62 22.12 5.62
N GLU A 133 5.56 20.93 6.21
CA GLU A 133 6.71 20.06 6.31
C GLU A 133 6.98 19.44 4.95
N GLU A 134 8.21 19.58 4.47
CA GLU A 134 8.68 18.87 3.28
C GLU A 134 8.71 17.39 3.62
N ARG A 135 7.76 16.64 3.06
CA ARG A 135 7.58 15.21 3.31
C ARG A 135 7.85 14.45 2.03
N GLU A 136 8.61 13.38 2.13
CA GLU A 136 8.77 12.40 1.06
C GLU A 136 7.91 11.18 1.38
N GLY A 137 7.08 10.77 0.43
CA GLY A 137 6.21 9.62 0.62
C GLY A 137 5.08 9.52 -0.40
N ALA A 138 4.11 8.66 -0.12
CA ALA A 138 2.96 8.44 -0.96
C ALA A 138 1.66 8.63 -0.15
N LEU A 139 0.82 9.57 -0.58
CA LEU A 139 -0.52 9.76 -0.05
C LEU A 139 -1.52 9.05 -0.95
N GLN A 140 -2.16 8.01 -0.45
CA GLN A 140 -3.03 7.14 -1.23
C GLN A 140 -4.46 7.14 -0.66
N VAL A 141 -5.48 7.06 -1.51
CA VAL A 141 -6.86 6.87 -1.05
C VAL A 141 -6.99 5.54 -0.32
N PHE A 142 -7.58 5.59 0.87
CA PHE A 142 -7.86 4.40 1.65
C PHE A 142 -8.93 3.57 0.96
N THR A 143 -8.62 2.28 0.76
CA THR A 143 -9.58 1.32 0.23
C THR A 143 -10.05 0.39 1.35
N ASP A 144 -11.36 0.32 1.58
CA ASP A 144 -11.92 -0.64 2.52
C ASP A 144 -11.64 -2.07 2.04
N PRO A 145 -11.09 -2.93 2.91
CA PRO A 145 -10.96 -4.34 2.59
C PRO A 145 -12.34 -5.02 2.51
N LYS A 146 -12.37 -6.20 1.90
CA LYS A 146 -13.54 -7.08 1.91
C LYS A 146 -13.96 -7.42 3.35
N ALA A 147 -15.25 -7.33 3.63
CA ALA A 147 -15.80 -7.75 4.92
C ALA A 147 -15.50 -9.24 5.17
N GLY A 148 -15.25 -9.56 6.44
CA GLY A 148 -15.05 -10.93 6.90
C GLY A 148 -16.32 -11.76 6.84
N SER A 149 -16.20 -13.05 7.16
CA SER A 149 -17.35 -13.96 7.28
C SER A 149 -18.30 -13.58 8.42
N ASP A 150 -17.80 -12.84 9.40
CA ASP A 150 -18.55 -12.27 10.52
C ASP A 150 -19.33 -11.00 10.14
N GLY A 151 -19.21 -10.53 8.89
CA GLY A 151 -19.86 -9.32 8.39
C GLY A 151 -19.17 -8.01 8.79
N TYR A 152 -18.09 -8.07 9.58
CA TYR A 152 -17.33 -6.90 9.99
C TYR A 152 -16.16 -6.61 9.05
N VAL A 153 -15.74 -5.35 8.99
CA VAL A 153 -14.60 -4.93 8.16
C VAL A 153 -13.37 -4.82 9.06
N HIS A 154 -12.44 -5.75 8.88
CA HIS A 154 -11.14 -5.75 9.54
C HIS A 154 -10.07 -5.22 8.59
N HIS A 155 -9.15 -4.39 9.09
CA HIS A 155 -8.03 -3.98 8.24
C HIS A 155 -7.23 -5.21 7.83
N SER A 156 -6.93 -5.35 6.54
CA SER A 156 -6.10 -6.45 6.05
C SER A 156 -5.21 -5.99 4.92
N MET A 157 -4.07 -6.65 4.81
CA MET A 157 -3.07 -6.42 3.78
C MET A 157 -2.49 -7.77 3.37
N ILE A 158 -2.16 -7.90 2.09
CA ILE A 158 -1.47 -9.07 1.54
C ILE A 158 -0.09 -8.60 1.12
N GLN A 159 0.96 -9.25 1.61
CA GLN A 159 2.31 -9.05 1.15
C GLN A 159 2.67 -10.18 0.18
N SER A 160 3.26 -9.83 -0.95
CA SER A 160 3.91 -10.80 -1.83
C SER A 160 5.38 -10.48 -1.96
N VAL A 161 6.22 -11.50 -1.78
CA VAL A 161 7.65 -11.43 -2.05
C VAL A 161 7.91 -12.29 -3.28
N TRP A 162 8.28 -11.64 -4.38
CA TRP A 162 8.62 -12.30 -5.62
C TRP A 162 10.14 -12.34 -5.79
N HIS A 163 10.68 -13.50 -6.13
CA HIS A 163 12.10 -13.74 -6.39
C HIS A 163 12.31 -14.42 -7.74
N GLN A 164 13.40 -14.09 -8.42
CA GLN A 164 13.88 -14.90 -9.54
C GLN A 164 14.21 -16.32 -9.07
N PRO A 165 13.79 -17.40 -9.80
CA PRO A 165 13.22 -17.43 -11.14
C PRO A 165 11.67 -17.55 -11.19
N GLY A 166 10.93 -16.69 -10.47
CA GLY A 166 9.46 -16.67 -10.50
C GLY A 166 8.77 -17.27 -9.27
N VAL A 167 9.51 -17.42 -8.17
CA VAL A 167 8.97 -17.85 -6.88
C VAL A 167 8.24 -16.67 -6.25
N CYS A 168 6.98 -16.86 -5.87
CA CYS A 168 6.17 -15.82 -5.23
C CYS A 168 5.61 -16.35 -3.91
N LEU A 169 6.11 -15.80 -2.80
CA LEU A 169 5.62 -16.07 -1.45
C LEU A 169 4.53 -15.04 -1.12
N VAL A 170 3.39 -15.50 -0.60
CA VAL A 170 2.26 -14.62 -0.30
C VAL A 170 1.83 -14.83 1.15
N GLU A 171 1.78 -13.75 1.92
CA GLU A 171 1.31 -13.72 3.31
C GLU A 171 0.16 -12.72 3.43
N LYS A 172 -0.95 -13.13 4.08
CA LYS A 172 -2.04 -12.21 4.45
C LYS A 172 -2.00 -11.96 5.96
N ARG A 173 -2.06 -10.68 6.34
CA ARG A 173 -2.31 -10.26 7.72
C ARG A 173 -3.61 -9.50 7.83
N GLU A 174 -4.29 -9.70 8.95
CA GLU A 174 -5.57 -9.07 9.27
C GLU A 174 -5.55 -8.58 10.71
N ASN A 175 -6.01 -7.36 10.92
CA ASN A 175 -6.13 -6.75 12.24
C ASN A 175 -7.28 -7.41 13.01
N GLN A 176 -7.05 -7.72 14.29
CA GLN A 176 -8.02 -8.37 15.16
C GLN A 176 -9.20 -7.45 15.50
N HIS A 177 -9.01 -6.14 15.43
CA HIS A 177 -10.04 -5.16 15.76
C HIS A 177 -10.81 -4.73 14.50
N VAL A 178 -12.11 -4.53 14.67
CA VAL A 178 -13.00 -4.02 13.62
C VAL A 178 -12.65 -2.56 13.34
N LEU A 179 -12.57 -2.17 12.06
CA LEU A 179 -12.24 -0.80 11.66
C LEU A 179 -13.24 0.24 12.18
N SER A 180 -14.51 -0.11 12.36
CA SER A 180 -15.53 0.81 12.90
C SER A 180 -15.49 0.96 14.42
N ASN A 181 -14.65 0.19 15.15
CA ASN A 181 -14.63 0.20 16.60
C ASN A 181 -13.94 1.45 17.18
N THR A 182 -14.70 2.52 17.45
CA THR A 182 -14.14 3.77 17.99
C THR A 182 -13.62 3.69 19.42
N TYR A 183 -13.87 2.60 20.16
CA TYR A 183 -13.31 2.41 21.51
C TYR A 183 -11.79 2.16 21.49
N ARG A 184 -11.23 1.81 20.34
CA ARG A 184 -9.80 1.59 20.15
C ARG A 184 -9.18 2.74 19.35
N PRO A 185 -7.94 3.14 19.67
CA PRO A 185 -7.15 4.04 18.82
C PRO A 185 -7.15 3.59 17.36
N LEU A 186 -6.96 4.55 16.45
CA LEU A 186 -7.02 4.26 15.03
C LEU A 186 -5.86 3.35 14.60
N GLU A 187 -4.70 3.57 15.18
CA GLU A 187 -3.46 2.84 14.96
C GLU A 187 -3.66 1.35 15.31
N GLU A 188 -4.20 1.06 16.48
CA GLU A 188 -4.49 -0.32 16.94
C GLU A 188 -5.40 -1.07 15.97
N ARG A 189 -6.33 -0.39 15.29
CA ARG A 189 -7.29 -0.99 14.35
C ARG A 189 -6.79 -1.11 12.92
N THR A 190 -5.71 -0.43 12.58
CA THR A 190 -5.25 -0.28 11.19
C THR A 190 -3.89 -0.91 10.93
N GLN A 191 -3.06 -1.12 11.96
CA GLN A 191 -1.77 -1.77 11.79
C GLN A 191 -1.92 -3.24 11.34
N THR A 192 -1.04 -3.67 10.42
CA THR A 192 -0.98 -5.06 9.91
C THR A 192 0.45 -5.60 9.90
N PHE A 193 1.28 -5.17 8.94
CA PHE A 193 2.68 -5.61 8.85
C PHE A 193 3.61 -4.81 9.77
N GLU A 194 3.21 -3.60 10.15
CA GLU A 194 3.92 -2.67 11.04
C GLU A 194 3.83 -3.09 12.52
N GLY A 195 2.65 -3.51 12.97
CA GLY A 195 2.40 -3.88 14.38
C GLY A 195 2.09 -5.37 14.52
N TYR A 196 2.99 -6.13 15.17
CA TYR A 196 2.82 -7.57 15.36
C TYR A 196 1.69 -7.93 16.34
N GLU A 197 1.39 -7.07 17.32
CA GLU A 197 0.49 -7.41 18.43
C GLU A 197 -0.99 -7.46 18.00
N HIS A 198 -1.42 -6.55 17.12
CA HIS A 198 -2.83 -6.40 16.75
C HIS A 198 -3.22 -7.16 15.49
N ALA A 199 -2.26 -7.74 14.77
CA ALA A 199 -2.46 -8.40 13.50
C ALA A 199 -2.22 -9.90 13.60
N ARG A 200 -3.16 -10.70 13.09
CA ARG A 200 -3.00 -12.14 12.96
C ARG A 200 -2.67 -12.51 11.52
N ARG A 201 -1.86 -13.57 11.35
CA ARG A 201 -1.70 -14.24 10.07
C ARG A 201 -2.98 -14.99 9.73
N VAL A 202 -3.53 -14.75 8.55
CA VAL A 202 -4.76 -15.40 8.09
C VAL A 202 -4.41 -16.31 6.91
N PRO A 203 -4.76 -17.60 6.95
CA PRO A 203 -4.55 -18.47 5.81
C PRO A 203 -5.38 -17.96 4.63
N MET A 204 -4.77 -17.94 3.44
CA MET A 204 -5.48 -17.62 2.21
C MET A 204 -6.19 -18.87 1.71
N HIS A 205 -7.41 -19.10 2.21
CA HIS A 205 -8.19 -20.31 1.95
C HIS A 205 -8.73 -20.43 0.51
N SER A 206 -8.69 -19.34 -0.28
CA SER A 206 -9.07 -19.37 -1.68
C SER A 206 -7.83 -19.30 -2.57
N GLY A 207 -7.54 -20.40 -3.29
CA GLY A 207 -6.46 -20.43 -4.28
C GLY A 207 -6.56 -19.29 -5.30
N GLY A 208 -7.76 -18.77 -5.56
CA GLY A 208 -7.98 -17.62 -6.44
C GLY A 208 -7.30 -16.32 -6.02
N ALA A 209 -7.28 -15.98 -4.72
CA ALA A 209 -6.64 -14.72 -4.28
C ALA A 209 -5.11 -14.81 -4.35
N THR A 210 -4.54 -15.94 -3.94
CA THR A 210 -3.09 -16.18 -4.04
C THR A 210 -2.65 -16.25 -5.50
N ALA A 211 -3.41 -16.94 -6.35
CA ALA A 211 -3.14 -16.99 -7.78
C ALA A 211 -3.21 -15.61 -8.43
N ALA A 212 -4.23 -14.80 -8.10
CA ALA A 212 -4.36 -13.43 -8.61
C ALA A 212 -3.19 -12.53 -8.18
N VAL A 213 -2.73 -12.64 -6.92
CA VAL A 213 -1.56 -11.89 -6.42
C VAL A 213 -0.28 -12.33 -7.12
N LYS A 214 -0.10 -13.64 -7.33
CA LYS A 214 1.04 -14.18 -8.08
C LYS A 214 1.03 -13.68 -9.52
N GLU A 215 -0.09 -13.81 -10.22
CA GLU A 215 -0.26 -13.35 -11.60
C GLU A 215 0.00 -11.84 -11.73
N ALA A 216 -0.54 -11.05 -10.80
CA ALA A 216 -0.28 -9.60 -10.72
C ALA A 216 1.21 -9.29 -10.53
N SER A 217 1.90 -10.04 -9.66
CA SER A 217 3.34 -9.87 -9.41
C SER A 217 4.18 -10.25 -10.62
N ASP A 218 3.89 -11.39 -11.26
CA ASP A 218 4.56 -11.84 -12.48
C ASP A 218 4.38 -10.83 -13.62
N ALA A 219 3.15 -10.33 -13.80
CA ALA A 219 2.83 -9.32 -14.80
C ALA A 219 3.58 -8.00 -14.54
N LEU A 220 3.69 -7.57 -13.28
CA LEU A 220 4.45 -6.39 -12.90
C LEU A 220 5.94 -6.55 -13.18
N VAL A 221 6.53 -7.68 -12.78
CA VAL A 221 7.95 -7.96 -13.01
C VAL A 221 8.28 -7.99 -14.49
N LYS A 222 7.44 -8.66 -15.29
CA LYS A 222 7.58 -8.69 -16.75
C LYS A 222 7.49 -7.29 -17.35
N HIS A 223 6.55 -6.46 -16.87
CA HIS A 223 6.41 -5.07 -17.31
C HIS A 223 7.63 -4.23 -16.93
N ILE A 224 8.16 -4.35 -15.71
CA ILE A 224 9.38 -3.67 -15.28
C ILE A 224 10.54 -4.04 -16.21
N PHE A 225 10.69 -5.33 -16.55
CA PHE A 225 11.70 -5.77 -17.51
C PHE A 225 11.51 -5.12 -18.89
N CYS A 226 10.30 -5.14 -19.45
CA CYS A 226 10.02 -4.54 -20.77
C CYS A 226 10.25 -3.01 -20.80
N VAL A 227 10.06 -2.31 -19.69
CA VAL A 227 10.13 -0.84 -19.61
C VAL A 227 11.50 -0.31 -19.22
N SER A 228 12.25 -1.09 -18.44
CA SER A 228 13.56 -0.70 -17.91
C SER A 228 14.74 -1.43 -18.56
N GLY A 229 14.50 -2.58 -19.21
CA GLY A 229 15.55 -3.48 -19.70
C GLY A 229 16.30 -4.23 -18.59
N LYS A 230 15.93 -4.03 -17.32
CA LYS A 230 16.58 -4.63 -16.15
C LYS A 230 15.81 -5.82 -15.64
N GLN A 231 16.52 -6.83 -15.18
CA GLN A 231 15.93 -8.04 -14.60
C GLN A 231 15.62 -7.81 -13.13
N VAL A 232 14.41 -8.13 -12.69
CA VAL A 232 14.05 -8.07 -11.27
C VAL A 232 14.62 -9.31 -10.57
N GLN A 233 15.40 -9.09 -9.52
CA GLN A 233 15.91 -10.16 -8.65
C GLN A 233 14.91 -10.47 -7.54
N THR A 234 14.47 -9.42 -6.85
CA THR A 234 13.54 -9.49 -5.73
C THR A 234 12.63 -8.27 -5.77
N ILE A 235 11.34 -8.47 -5.50
CA ILE A 235 10.40 -7.37 -5.29
C ILE A 235 9.40 -7.72 -4.19
N THR A 236 9.18 -6.79 -3.26
CA THR A 236 8.20 -6.94 -2.17
C THR A 236 7.07 -5.95 -2.37
N LEU A 237 5.87 -6.48 -2.56
CA LEU A 237 4.67 -5.74 -2.95
C LEU A 237 3.59 -5.93 -1.89
N HIS A 238 2.88 -4.84 -1.60
CA HIS A 238 1.77 -4.83 -0.67
C HIS A 238 0.46 -4.56 -1.42
N TRP A 239 -0.54 -5.38 -1.12
CA TRP A 239 -1.81 -5.44 -1.81
C TRP A 239 -2.97 -5.42 -0.84
N LYS A 240 -4.15 -5.13 -1.38
CA LYS A 240 -5.43 -5.24 -0.69
C LYS A 240 -6.49 -5.80 -1.61
N VAL A 241 -7.44 -6.53 -1.06
CA VAL A 241 -8.64 -6.94 -1.79
C VAL A 241 -9.79 -6.06 -1.31
N ASP A 242 -10.39 -5.30 -2.22
CA ASP A 242 -11.49 -4.41 -1.90
C ASP A 242 -12.81 -5.15 -1.68
N GLY A 243 -13.85 -4.44 -1.23
CA GLY A 243 -15.19 -4.99 -1.06
C GLY A 243 -15.85 -5.52 -2.35
N LYS A 244 -15.30 -5.21 -3.54
CA LYS A 244 -15.74 -5.73 -4.84
C LYS A 244 -14.87 -6.90 -5.33
N ASN A 245 -14.04 -7.45 -4.44
CA ASN A 245 -13.13 -8.55 -4.73
C ASN A 245 -12.09 -8.22 -5.82
N ARG A 246 -11.70 -6.95 -5.95
CA ARG A 246 -10.65 -6.49 -6.87
C ARG A 246 -9.35 -6.32 -6.11
N LEU A 247 -8.26 -6.74 -6.75
CA LEU A 247 -6.92 -6.56 -6.22
C LEU A 247 -6.47 -5.11 -6.41
N GLN A 248 -6.03 -4.48 -5.32
CA GLN A 248 -5.53 -3.12 -5.27
C GLN A 248 -4.05 -3.16 -4.89
N PHE A 249 -3.21 -2.55 -5.72
CA PHE A 249 -1.81 -2.32 -5.41
C PHE A 249 -1.68 -1.15 -4.44
N LEU A 250 -1.05 -1.39 -3.28
CA LEU A 250 -0.86 -0.37 -2.26
C LEU A 250 0.49 0.32 -2.39
N PHE A 251 1.59 -0.42 -2.24
CA PHE A 251 2.95 0.11 -2.35
C PHE A 251 3.98 -1.01 -2.57
N CYS A 252 5.21 -0.60 -2.88
CA CYS A 252 6.38 -1.47 -3.00
C CYS A 252 7.38 -1.09 -1.91
N SER A 253 7.84 -2.06 -1.13
CA SER A 253 8.78 -1.88 -0.01
C SER A 253 10.20 -2.30 -0.35
N GLN A 254 10.39 -3.04 -1.44
CA GLN A 254 11.71 -3.48 -1.89
C GLN A 254 11.69 -3.75 -3.39
N LEU A 255 12.72 -3.28 -4.08
CA LEU A 255 12.97 -3.57 -5.49
C LEU A 255 14.47 -3.73 -5.73
N GLN A 256 14.87 -4.95 -6.10
CA GLN A 256 16.24 -5.28 -6.49
C GLN A 256 16.27 -5.63 -7.97
N LEU A 257 17.20 -4.99 -8.69
CA LEU A 257 17.36 -5.09 -10.14
C LEU A 257 18.79 -5.51 -10.48
N GLN A 258 18.92 -6.29 -11.55
CA GLN A 258 20.19 -6.68 -12.13
C GLN A 258 20.25 -6.24 -13.59
N ASP A 259 21.37 -5.64 -13.99
CA ASP A 259 21.61 -5.29 -15.38
C ASP A 259 21.96 -6.54 -16.19
N ARG A 260 21.34 -6.66 -17.37
CA ARG A 260 21.43 -7.84 -18.25
C ARG A 260 22.86 -8.18 -18.71
N PHE A 261 23.77 -7.21 -18.66
CA PHE A 261 25.14 -7.30 -19.19
C PHE A 261 26.23 -7.33 -18.12
N GLY A 262 25.87 -7.37 -16.82
CA GLY A 262 26.85 -7.29 -15.72
C GLY A 262 27.87 -8.45 -15.69
N VAL A 263 27.55 -9.60 -16.29
CA VAL A 263 28.48 -10.74 -16.36
C VAL A 263 29.59 -10.51 -17.40
N SER A 264 29.33 -9.69 -18.43
CA SER A 264 30.31 -9.44 -19.50
C SER A 264 31.34 -8.38 -19.13
N GLN A 265 31.03 -7.44 -18.24
CA GLN A 265 31.99 -6.41 -17.81
C GLN A 265 33.03 -6.97 -16.82
N ALA A 266 32.65 -7.88 -15.93
CA ALA A 266 33.60 -8.57 -15.06
C ALA A 266 34.55 -9.48 -15.86
N MET A 267 34.06 -10.15 -16.90
CA MET A 267 34.87 -10.96 -17.81
C MET A 267 35.73 -10.09 -18.76
N SER A 268 35.24 -8.91 -19.17
CA SER A 268 36.01 -7.96 -19.98
C SER A 268 37.11 -7.27 -19.16
N ALA A 269 36.89 -7.02 -17.87
CA ALA A 269 37.92 -6.49 -16.97
C ALA A 269 39.01 -7.54 -16.63
N CYS A 270 38.69 -8.83 -16.68
CA CYS A 270 39.67 -9.89 -16.51
C CYS A 270 40.47 -10.19 -17.80
N LEU A 271 40.01 -9.71 -18.96
CA LEU A 271 40.62 -10.01 -20.27
C LEU A 271 41.18 -8.79 -21.02
N GLY A 272 41.08 -7.58 -20.46
CA GLY A 272 41.64 -6.40 -21.10
C GLY A 272 41.96 -5.27 -20.13
N ALA A 273 43.24 -5.14 -19.77
CA ALA A 273 43.96 -3.85 -19.68
C ALA A 273 45.38 -4.05 -19.13
N THR A 274 46.31 -4.47 -20.00
CA THR A 274 47.65 -3.87 -20.04
C THR A 274 47.58 -2.77 -21.10
N GLU A 275 47.23 -1.54 -20.72
CA GLU A 275 47.69 -0.37 -21.47
C GLU A 275 47.66 0.88 -20.60
N GLU A 276 48.84 1.47 -20.55
CA GLU A 276 49.27 2.65 -19.82
C GLU A 276 48.69 3.90 -20.50
N ALA A 277 47.94 4.73 -19.78
CA ALA A 277 47.48 6.02 -20.31
C ALA A 277 47.54 7.13 -19.25
N VAL A 278 48.22 8.19 -19.68
CA VAL A 278 48.71 9.39 -18.99
C VAL A 278 47.59 10.28 -18.43
N PRO A 279 47.76 10.92 -17.26
CA PRO A 279 46.76 11.82 -16.68
C PRO A 279 46.80 13.24 -17.28
N PRO A 280 45.65 13.87 -17.59
CA PRO A 280 45.58 15.31 -17.81
C PRO A 280 45.30 16.08 -16.52
N THR A 281 46.04 17.17 -16.37
CA THR A 281 46.04 18.19 -15.31
C THR A 281 44.76 19.03 -15.22
N PRO A 282 44.52 19.70 -14.07
CA PRO A 282 43.26 20.39 -13.77
C PRO A 282 43.24 21.85 -14.25
N HIS A 283 42.10 22.31 -14.76
CA HIS A 283 41.81 23.73 -14.97
C HIS A 283 40.77 24.24 -13.97
N SER A 284 41.17 25.32 -13.30
CA SER A 284 40.45 26.17 -12.35
C SER A 284 39.38 27.04 -13.01
N SER A 285 38.26 27.26 -12.33
CA SER A 285 37.41 28.48 -12.35
C SER A 285 36.18 28.23 -11.47
N THR A 286 35.50 29.17 -10.84
CA THR A 286 35.70 30.57 -10.43
C THR A 286 34.60 30.80 -9.39
N SER A 287 34.94 31.47 -8.29
CA SER A 287 34.03 31.82 -7.19
C SER A 287 33.06 32.94 -7.59
N GLN A 288 31.76 32.83 -7.26
CA GLN A 288 30.87 33.99 -7.11
C GLN A 288 29.83 33.81 -5.98
N ALA A 289 30.08 34.59 -4.92
CA ALA A 289 29.21 35.50 -4.18
C ALA A 289 27.79 35.08 -3.75
N LEU A 290 27.64 35.08 -2.42
CA LEU A 290 26.42 35.12 -1.63
C LEU A 290 25.55 36.36 -1.93
N SER A 291 24.23 36.15 -1.95
CA SER A 291 23.22 37.19 -1.77
C SER A 291 22.13 36.69 -0.83
N SER A 292 22.15 37.18 0.40
CA SER A 292 21.14 36.97 1.43
C SER A 292 19.88 37.78 1.13
N ARG A 293 18.71 37.15 1.06
CA ARG A 293 17.43 37.86 1.05
C ARG A 293 16.43 37.23 2.01
N SER A 294 16.39 37.82 3.20
CA SER A 294 15.34 37.71 4.21
C SER A 294 13.95 37.90 3.59
N LYS A 295 13.01 37.00 3.88
CA LYS A 295 11.57 37.22 3.67
C LYS A 295 10.76 36.71 4.85
N ARG A 296 10.08 37.68 5.48
CA ARG A 296 9.04 37.55 6.49
C ARG A 296 7.92 36.61 6.03
N ALA A 297 7.43 35.77 6.94
CA ALA A 297 6.22 34.96 6.76
C ALA A 297 4.94 35.84 6.83
N PRO A 298 3.96 35.69 5.92
CA PRO A 298 2.69 36.37 6.05
C PRO A 298 1.66 35.50 6.80
N LYS A 299 0.75 36.18 7.51
CA LYS A 299 -0.40 35.68 8.29
C LYS A 299 -1.48 34.93 7.47
N ALA A 300 -1.14 34.41 6.29
CA ALA A 300 -2.08 33.77 5.35
C ALA A 300 -2.47 32.32 5.71
N LYS A 301 -1.84 31.72 6.73
CA LYS A 301 -2.09 30.32 7.11
C LYS A 301 -3.41 30.07 7.85
N ALA A 302 -3.97 31.08 8.53
CA ALA A 302 -5.20 30.89 9.32
C ALA A 302 -6.46 30.74 8.45
N TRP A 303 -6.63 31.57 7.41
CA TRP A 303 -7.82 31.56 6.56
C TRP A 303 -7.98 30.28 5.73
N GLN A 304 -6.88 29.69 5.26
CA GLN A 304 -6.92 28.44 4.48
C GLN A 304 -7.40 27.22 5.31
N ILE A 305 -7.11 27.20 6.61
CA ILE A 305 -7.58 26.14 7.52
C ILE A 305 -9.09 26.25 7.72
N ASP A 306 -9.61 27.47 7.89
CA ASP A 306 -11.04 27.69 8.14
C ASP A 306 -11.91 27.34 6.92
N VAL A 307 -11.41 27.56 5.70
CA VAL A 307 -12.09 27.15 4.46
C VAL A 307 -12.16 25.62 4.34
N LEU A 308 -11.07 24.91 4.63
CA LEU A 308 -11.07 23.44 4.61
C LEU A 308 -11.97 22.85 5.72
N ARG A 309 -12.01 23.49 6.89
CA ARG A 309 -12.94 23.13 7.99
C ARG A 309 -14.40 23.39 7.61
N ALA A 310 -14.70 24.47 6.87
CA ALA A 310 -16.04 24.77 6.39
C ALA A 310 -16.50 23.76 5.33
N ASP A 311 -15.63 23.42 4.36
CA ASP A 311 -15.89 22.38 3.36
C ASP A 311 -16.11 21.01 4.04
N PHE A 312 -15.38 20.71 5.13
CA PHE A 312 -15.59 19.51 5.95
C PHE A 312 -16.95 19.50 6.66
N ARG A 313 -17.36 20.59 7.31
CA ARG A 313 -18.70 20.68 7.95
C ARG A 313 -19.82 20.52 6.92
N ALA A 314 -19.65 21.14 5.75
CA ALA A 314 -20.60 20.99 4.64
C ALA A 314 -20.64 19.57 4.08
N TRP A 315 -19.54 18.82 4.13
CA TRP A 315 -19.50 17.40 3.78
C TRP A 315 -20.14 16.51 4.86
N GLN A 316 -19.85 16.73 6.14
CA GLN A 316 -20.48 16.01 7.26
C GLN A 316 -22.01 16.12 7.24
N GLN A 317 -22.54 17.28 6.85
CA GLN A 317 -23.98 17.50 6.71
C GLN A 317 -24.61 16.77 5.51
N ARG A 318 -23.81 16.36 4.52
CA ARG A 318 -24.29 15.67 3.29
C ARG A 318 -24.10 14.16 3.34
N CYS A 319 -23.22 13.65 4.20
CA CYS A 319 -23.02 12.22 4.34
C CYS A 319 -24.15 11.60 5.16
N PRO A 320 -24.78 10.51 4.68
CA PRO A 320 -25.73 9.76 5.48
C PRO A 320 -24.98 9.26 6.72
N GLN A 321 -25.46 9.68 7.90
CA GLN A 321 -25.00 9.13 9.16
C GLN A 321 -25.18 7.60 9.10
N PRO A 322 -24.18 6.79 9.50
CA PRO A 322 -24.41 5.37 9.66
C PRO A 322 -25.62 5.21 10.57
N ALA A 323 -26.62 4.45 10.11
CA ALA A 323 -27.73 4.08 10.97
C ALA A 323 -27.12 3.56 12.27
N GLY A 324 -27.44 4.21 13.40
CA GLY A 324 -26.96 3.79 14.70
C GLY A 324 -27.25 2.31 14.89
N PRO A 325 -26.50 1.62 15.78
CA PRO A 325 -26.74 0.21 16.04
C PRO A 325 -28.24 0.01 16.29
N SER A 326 -28.89 -0.72 15.39
CA SER A 326 -30.28 -1.10 15.54
C SER A 326 -30.39 -1.76 16.90
N THR A 327 -31.10 -1.10 17.82
CA THR A 327 -31.49 -1.67 19.09
C THR A 327 -32.40 -2.85 18.78
N VAL A 328 -31.79 -4.03 18.62
CA VAL A 328 -32.51 -5.29 18.68
C VAL A 328 -33.13 -5.34 20.08
N PRO A 329 -34.47 -5.36 20.20
CA PRO A 329 -35.10 -5.49 21.50
C PRO A 329 -34.68 -6.83 22.13
N PRO A 330 -34.41 -6.87 23.44
CA PRO A 330 -34.06 -8.11 24.11
C PRO A 330 -35.22 -9.11 24.00
N ASP A 331 -34.90 -10.35 23.60
CA ASP A 331 -35.82 -11.48 23.59
C ASP A 331 -36.47 -11.64 24.98
N PRO A 332 -37.82 -11.67 25.08
CA PRO A 332 -38.50 -11.75 26.37
C PRO A 332 -38.67 -13.18 26.92
N ASP A 333 -38.08 -14.22 26.31
CA ASP A 333 -38.32 -15.61 26.70
C ASP A 333 -37.04 -16.40 26.98
N CYS A 334 -36.33 -16.04 28.05
CA CYS A 334 -35.34 -16.96 28.64
C CYS A 334 -35.29 -16.84 30.18
N THR A 335 -36.43 -17.13 30.82
CA THR A 335 -36.47 -17.43 32.25
C THR A 335 -37.33 -18.67 32.52
N ARG A 336 -36.70 -19.85 32.53
CA ARG A 336 -37.19 -20.95 33.38
C ARG A 336 -36.17 -22.06 33.59
N SER A 337 -36.05 -22.42 34.87
CA SER A 337 -35.70 -23.74 35.40
C SER A 337 -34.22 -24.03 35.74
N THR A 338 -33.78 -23.45 36.85
CA THR A 338 -32.87 -24.13 37.80
C THR A 338 -33.58 -24.28 39.14
N ALA A 339 -33.88 -25.54 39.52
CA ALA A 339 -33.87 -26.05 40.91
C ALA A 339 -34.67 -27.37 41.02
N ARG A 340 -33.95 -28.48 41.26
CA ARG A 340 -34.27 -29.55 42.23
C ARG A 340 -33.16 -30.61 42.17
N GLY A 341 -32.34 -30.72 43.22
CA GLY A 341 -31.63 -31.97 43.56
C GLY A 341 -32.53 -32.86 44.44
N PRO A 342 -31.99 -33.81 45.24
CA PRO A 342 -30.72 -34.53 45.15
C PRO A 342 -30.88 -36.07 45.34
N SER A 343 -29.75 -36.76 45.51
CA SER A 343 -29.54 -38.10 46.12
C SER A 343 -29.88 -39.36 45.30
N HIS A 344 -28.85 -40.12 44.93
CA HIS A 344 -28.67 -41.47 45.48
C HIS A 344 -27.21 -41.90 45.37
N SER A 345 -26.70 -42.36 46.50
CA SER A 345 -25.46 -43.09 46.71
C SER A 345 -25.52 -44.48 46.09
N GLU A 346 -24.46 -44.92 45.42
CA GLU A 346 -24.03 -46.32 45.47
C GLU A 346 -22.54 -46.47 45.16
N SER A 347 -21.94 -47.35 45.94
CA SER A 347 -20.53 -47.68 46.11
C SER A 347 -20.01 -48.72 45.11
N MET A 348 -18.71 -49.01 45.21
CA MET A 348 -17.93 -50.13 44.62
C MET A 348 -17.32 -49.83 43.23
N ALA A 349 -16.08 -50.21 42.90
CA ALA A 349 -15.01 -50.86 43.64
C ALA A 349 -13.67 -50.58 42.91
N LEU A 350 -12.59 -50.82 43.64
CA LEU A 350 -11.20 -50.90 43.21
C LEU A 350 -10.98 -51.86 42.03
N SER A 351 -10.08 -51.51 41.12
CA SER A 351 -9.02 -52.42 40.67
C SER A 351 -7.89 -51.64 39.98
N GLU A 352 -6.74 -51.60 40.66
CA GLU A 352 -5.41 -51.47 40.07
C GLU A 352 -5.08 -52.68 39.18
N GLU A 353 -3.95 -52.57 38.47
CA GLU A 353 -3.32 -53.56 37.56
C GLU A 353 -3.91 -53.54 36.13
N ASP A 354 -3.14 -53.46 35.05
CA ASP A 354 -1.85 -54.12 34.86
C ASP A 354 -0.95 -53.42 33.83
N ARG A 355 0.33 -53.73 34.01
CA ARG A 355 1.54 -53.32 33.32
C ARG A 355 1.64 -53.83 31.88
N SER A 356 2.41 -53.09 31.10
CA SER A 356 3.45 -53.57 30.16
C SER A 356 3.11 -54.63 29.09
N ARG A 357 3.35 -54.27 27.81
CA ARG A 357 4.32 -54.88 26.86
C ARG A 357 4.12 -54.29 25.45
N THR A 358 5.07 -53.55 24.88
CA THR A 358 6.08 -54.00 23.88
C THR A 358 5.53 -54.88 22.77
N VAL A 359 5.63 -54.46 21.50
CA VAL A 359 6.81 -54.55 20.59
C VAL A 359 6.78 -53.36 19.64
#